data_AF-A0A924B1P4-F1
#
_entry.id   AF-A0A924B1P4-F1
#
_cell.length_a   1.000
_cell.length_b   1.000
_cell.length_c   1.000
_cell.angle_alpha   90.00
_cell.angle_beta   90.00
_cell.angle_gamma   90.00
#
_symmetry.space_group_name_H-M   'P 1'
#
loop_
_entity.id
_entity.type
_entity.pdbx_description
1 polymer ?
#
loop_
_entity_poly.entity_id
_entity_poly.type
_entity_poly.pdbx_seq_one_letter_code
_entity_poly.pdbx_strand_id
1 'polypeptide(L)' 'YRSGKEKVFGFFVGAVMKLTKGQADPDIVNQLLKQKLSGS' A
#
# COMPACT_ATOMS: atom_id res chain seq x y z
N TYR A 1 -11.39 12.06 11.27
CA TYR A 1 -10.40 12.58 10.30
C TYR A 1 -9.19 11.64 10.08
N ARG A 2 -9.34 10.31 10.26
CA ARG A 2 -8.27 9.30 10.01
C ARG A 2 -8.61 8.30 8.90
N SER A 3 -9.89 8.13 8.56
CA SER A 3 -10.38 7.16 7.57
C SER A 3 -9.96 7.45 6.12
N GLY A 4 -9.62 8.69 5.78
CA GLY A 4 -9.15 9.04 4.43
C GLY A 4 -7.77 8.44 4.12
N LYS A 5 -6.86 8.42 5.10
CA LYS A 5 -5.50 7.88 4.93
C LYS A 5 -5.53 6.37 4.71
N GLU A 6 -6.37 5.64 5.45
CA GLU A 6 -6.50 4.18 5.31
C GLU A 6 -7.09 3.77 3.94
N LYS A 7 -8.08 4.53 3.44
CA LYS A 7 -8.68 4.27 2.13
C LYS A 7 -7.67 4.46 0.98
N VAL A 8 -6.87 5.52 1.07
CA VAL A 8 -5.80 5.80 0.09
C VAL A 8 -4.71 4.73 0.15
N PHE A 9 -4.36 4.27 1.36
CA PHE A 9 -3.39 3.18 1.53
C PHE A 9 -3.87 1.88 0.88
N GLY A 10 -5.11 1.45 1.14
CA GLY A 10 -5.69 0.25 0.54
C GLY A 10 -5.79 0.31 -0.98
N PHE A 11 -6.04 1.50 -1.55
CA PHE A 11 -6.01 1.71 -3.00
C PHE A 11 -4.61 1.42 -3.59
N PHE A 12 -3.55 1.94 -2.97
CA PHE A 12 -2.19 1.71 -3.45
C PHE A 12 -1.75 0.25 -3.29
N VAL A 13 -2.10 -0.42 -2.19
CA VAL A 13 -1.86 -1.85 -2.00
C VAL A 13 -2.51 -2.65 -3.14
N GLY A 14 -3.79 -2.38 -3.43
CA GLY A 14 -4.52 -3.05 -4.51
C GLY A 14 -3.91 -2.79 -5.89
N ALA A 15 -3.47 -1.56 -6.17
CA ALA A 15 -2.79 -1.21 -7.42
C ALA A 15 -1.47 -1.97 -7.59
N VAL A 16 -0.66 -2.05 -6.52
CA VAL A 16 0.63 -2.77 -6.53
C VAL A 16 0.42 -4.27 -6.71
N MET A 17 -0.55 -4.86 -6.00
CA MET A 17 -0.91 -6.27 -6.16
C MET A 17 -1.38 -6.60 -7.57
N LYS A 18 -2.15 -5.70 -8.20
CA LYS A 18 -2.62 -5.87 -9.57
C LYS A 18 -1.48 -5.80 -10.59
N LEU A 19 -0.57 -4.82 -10.44
CA LEU A 19 0.59 -4.65 -11.32
C LEU A 19 1.53 -5.86 -11.25
N THR A 20 1.73 -6.37 -10.04
CA THR A 20 2.57 -7.54 -9.77
C THR A 20 1.83 -8.86 -10.01
N LYS A 21 0.56 -8.83 -10.42
CA LYS A 21 -0.29 -10.01 -10.63
C LYS A 21 -0.33 -10.96 -9.43
N GLY A 22 -0.26 -10.41 -8.21
CA GLY A 22 -0.24 -11.18 -6.96
C GLY A 22 1.10 -11.89 -6.69
N GLN A 23 2.16 -11.59 -7.44
CA GLN A 23 3.49 -12.15 -7.20
C GLN A 23 4.24 -11.45 -6.05
N ALA A 24 3.85 -10.21 -5.73
CA ALA A 24 4.45 -9.49 -4.61
C ALA A 24 3.83 -9.92 -3.29
N ASP A 25 4.69 -10.06 -2.29
CA ASP A 25 4.28 -10.39 -0.93
C ASP A 25 3.51 -9.21 -0.29
N PRO A 26 2.31 -9.44 0.27
CA PRO A 26 1.49 -8.40 0.86
C PRO A 26 2.10 -7.73 2.09
N ASP A 27 2.89 -8.45 2.90
CA ASP A 27 3.57 -7.87 4.04
C ASP A 27 4.70 -6.94 3.60
N ILE A 28 5.46 -7.36 2.57
CA ILE A 28 6.51 -6.51 1.99
C ILE A 28 5.91 -5.26 1.35
N VAL A 29 4.82 -5.40 0.58
CA VAL A 29 4.14 -4.25 -0.05
C VAL A 29 3.60 -3.29 1.01
N ASN A 30 3.01 -3.81 2.08
CA ASN A 30 2.53 -2.99 3.19
C ASN A 30 3.67 -2.23 3.87
N GLN A 31 4.82 -2.87 4.11
CA GLN A 31 5.99 -2.22 4.72
C GLN A 31 6.56 -1.12 3.82
N LEU A 32 6.76 -1.41 2.53
CA LEU A 32 7.31 -0.44 1.56
C LEU A 32 6.37 0.75 1.36
N LEU A 33 5.05 0.52 1.27
CA LEU A 33 4.07 1.59 1.16
C LEU A 33 4.01 2.43 2.42
N LYS A 34 4.06 1.80 3.61
CA LYS A 34 4.12 2.54 4.88
C LYS A 34 5.36 3.41 4.94
N GLN A 35 6.54 2.88 4.63
CA GLN A 35 7.79 3.65 4.60
C GLN A 35 7.75 4.82 3.61
N LYS A 36 7.23 4.60 2.40
CA LYS A 36 7.12 5.66 1.38
C LYS A 36 6.07 6.72 1.72
N LEU A 37 4.99 6.36 2.40
CA LEU A 37 3.90 7.27 2.76
C LEU A 37 4.08 7.92 4.14
N SER A 38 4.93 7.35 5.01
CA SER A 38 5.28 7.92 6.32
C SER A 38 6.47 8.87 6.27
N GLY A 39 7.14 9.00 5.13
CA GLY A 39 8.27 9.90 4.92
C GLY A 39 7.88 11.23 4.30
N SER A 40 7.15 12.08 5.03
CA SER A 40 7.09 13.56 4.89
C SER A 40 6.38 14.17 6.09
#